data_AF-A0A372BUI3-F1
#
_entry.id   AF-A0A372BUI3-F1
#
_cell.length_a   1.000
_cell.length_b   1.000
_cell.length_c   1.000
_cell.angle_alpha   90.00
_cell.angle_beta   90.00
_cell.angle_gamma   90.00
#
_symmetry.space_group_name_H-M   'P 1'
#
loop_
_entity.id
_entity.type
_entity.pdbx_description
1 polymer ?
#
loop_
_entity_poly.entity_id
_entity_poly.type
_entity_poly.pdbx_seq_one_letter_code
_entity_poly.pdbx_strand_id
1 'polypeptide(L)'
;MADTRLVADYPPLKRHRDELREQRRLRRRRLMIAVPIGVLTVVAAATLSAPLAMMLAGVAALAIFFAALPGSSSVDAGQLAGVEGEAAVLERLKQLPDDFAILNRVRLPDETLTNGERELDFIIAGPTGLWVVEVKNTPGHVQVRPGEKHWPLARRAGCGSQPSWNAMPNPVPQARAGRGTRAVAAQEWRQRPGTGHHCPGASGSRHYRRRCGRNAGTGA
;
A
#
# COMPACT_ATOMS: atom_id res chain seq x y z
N MET A 1 -10.76 25.93 0.13
CA MET A 1 -9.98 24.70 -0.17
C MET A 1 -8.70 25.16 -0.81
N ALA A 2 -7.58 24.55 -0.43
CA ALA A 2 -6.25 24.92 -0.92
C ALA A 2 -6.15 24.95 -2.45
N ASP A 3 -5.27 25.82 -2.96
CA ASP A 3 -4.95 25.87 -4.38
C ASP A 3 -4.18 24.61 -4.81
N THR A 4 -4.81 23.84 -5.70
CA THR A 4 -4.29 22.56 -6.20
C THR A 4 -3.85 22.63 -7.67
N ARG A 5 -3.78 23.83 -8.27
CA ARG A 5 -3.37 23.99 -9.68
C ARG A 5 -1.96 23.48 -9.99
N LEU A 6 -1.11 23.36 -8.98
CA LEU A 6 0.26 22.87 -9.09
C LEU A 6 0.42 21.38 -8.71
N VAL A 7 -0.70 20.68 -8.49
CA VAL A 7 -0.69 19.25 -8.15
C VAL A 7 -0.60 18.43 -9.44
N ALA A 8 0.48 17.68 -9.57
CA ALA A 8 0.68 16.67 -10.60
C ALA A 8 -0.06 15.36 -10.26
N ASP A 9 -0.51 14.68 -11.32
CA ASP A 9 -1.12 13.36 -11.21
C ASP A 9 -0.11 12.28 -10.76
N TYR A 10 -0.66 11.12 -10.38
CA TYR A 10 0.11 9.92 -10.01
C TYR A 10 0.03 8.85 -11.11
N PRO A 11 0.95 8.82 -12.10
CA PRO A 11 0.93 7.84 -13.19
C PRO A 11 0.90 6.37 -12.75
N PRO A 12 1.64 5.94 -11.71
CA PRO A 12 1.60 4.54 -11.27
C PRO A 12 0.21 4.10 -10.78
N LEU A 13 -0.49 4.95 -10.04
CA LEU A 13 -1.86 4.68 -9.59
C LEU A 13 -2.83 4.57 -10.76
N LYS A 14 -2.71 5.46 -11.76
CA LYS A 14 -3.55 5.43 -12.96
C LYS A 14 -3.31 4.15 -13.76
N ARG A 15 -2.03 3.81 -14.03
CA ARG A 15 -1.63 2.59 -14.72
C ARG A 15 -2.15 1.34 -14.01
N HIS A 16 -1.98 1.25 -12.70
CA HIS A 16 -2.48 0.13 -11.90
C HIS A 16 -4.01 -0.03 -12.02
N ARG A 17 -4.76 1.08 -11.92
CA ARG A 17 -6.22 1.06 -12.07
C ARG A 17 -6.65 0.64 -13.47
N ASP A 18 -5.95 1.09 -14.50
CA ASP A 18 -6.24 0.76 -15.89
C ASP A 18 -5.92 -0.72 -16.20
N GLU A 19 -4.78 -1.23 -15.71
CA GLU A 19 -4.44 -2.66 -15.77
C GLU A 19 -5.51 -3.53 -15.10
N LEU A 20 -5.97 -3.16 -13.89
CA LEU A 20 -7.02 -3.90 -13.20
C LEU A 20 -8.36 -3.88 -13.98
N ARG A 21 -8.70 -2.76 -14.61
CA ARG A 21 -9.91 -2.66 -15.45
C ARG A 21 -9.80 -3.54 -16.68
N GLU A 22 -8.65 -3.51 -17.36
CA GLU A 22 -8.39 -4.34 -18.53
C GLU A 22 -8.44 -5.82 -18.18
N GLN A 23 -7.80 -6.22 -17.08
CA GLN A 23 -7.84 -7.60 -16.59
C GLN A 23 -9.25 -8.06 -16.24
N ARG A 24 -10.05 -7.22 -15.57
CA ARG A 24 -11.47 -7.52 -15.30
C ARG A 24 -12.25 -7.69 -16.60
N ARG A 25 -12.01 -6.84 -17.61
CA ARG A 25 -12.66 -6.93 -18.93
C ARG A 25 -12.28 -8.22 -19.66
N LEU A 26 -11.00 -8.56 -19.71
CA LEU A 26 -10.49 -9.78 -20.33
C LEU A 26 -11.01 -11.03 -19.61
N ARG A 27 -11.01 -11.04 -18.28
CA ARG A 27 -11.59 -12.13 -17.47
C ARG A 27 -13.08 -12.28 -17.73
N ARG A 28 -13.84 -11.18 -17.73
CA ARG A 28 -15.27 -11.23 -18.03
C ARG A 28 -15.52 -11.78 -19.44
N ARG A 29 -14.75 -11.37 -20.44
CA ARG A 29 -14.85 -11.90 -21.81
C ARG A 29 -14.52 -13.38 -21.87
N ARG A 30 -13.44 -13.83 -21.22
CA ARG A 30 -13.07 -15.25 -21.14
C ARG A 30 -14.17 -16.08 -20.50
N LEU A 31 -14.75 -15.62 -19.40
CA LEU A 31 -15.84 -16.32 -18.72
C LEU A 31 -17.14 -16.33 -19.54
N MET A 32 -17.49 -15.23 -20.21
CA MET A 32 -18.66 -15.17 -21.10
C MET A 32 -18.55 -16.15 -22.28
N ILE A 33 -17.34 -16.58 -22.65
CA ILE A 33 -17.11 -17.56 -23.72
C ILE A 33 -16.96 -18.98 -23.14
N ALA A 34 -16.13 -19.15 -22.10
CA ALA A 34 -15.80 -20.46 -21.54
C ALA A 34 -17.00 -21.14 -20.85
N VAL A 35 -17.85 -20.37 -20.17
CA VAL A 35 -19.03 -20.92 -19.46
C VAL A 35 -20.04 -21.52 -20.44
N PRO A 36 -20.57 -20.81 -21.46
CA PRO A 36 -21.53 -21.40 -22.37
C PRO A 36 -20.94 -22.54 -23.19
N ILE A 37 -19.68 -22.45 -23.62
CA ILE A 37 -19.00 -23.56 -24.32
C ILE A 37 -18.91 -24.79 -23.41
N GLY A 38 -18.50 -24.61 -22.15
CA GLY A 38 -18.43 -25.69 -21.17
C GLY A 38 -19.79 -26.36 -20.95
N VAL A 39 -20.85 -25.56 -20.74
CA VAL A 39 -22.22 -26.08 -20.56
C VAL A 39 -22.71 -26.82 -21.79
N LEU A 40 -22.56 -26.24 -22.99
CA LEU A 40 -22.97 -26.88 -24.25
C LEU A 40 -22.24 -28.20 -24.48
N THR A 41 -20.93 -28.25 -24.18
CA THR A 41 -20.12 -29.46 -24.32
C THR A 41 -20.59 -30.57 -23.37
N VAL A 42 -20.92 -30.22 -22.12
CA VAL A 42 -21.43 -31.19 -21.13
C VAL A 42 -22.82 -31.70 -21.53
N VAL A 43 -23.72 -30.80 -21.99
CA VAL A 43 -25.07 -31.19 -22.45
C VAL A 43 -24.98 -32.11 -23.66
N ALA A 44 -24.13 -31.82 -24.65
CA ALA A 44 -23.93 -32.66 -25.82
C ALA A 44 -23.32 -34.04 -25.45
N ALA A 45 -22.42 -34.08 -24.47
CA ALA A 45 -21.88 -35.35 -24.00
C ALA A 45 -22.91 -36.20 -23.23
N ALA A 46 -23.83 -35.56 -22.52
CA ALA A 46 -24.90 -36.23 -21.78
C ALA A 46 -25.88 -36.97 -22.71
N THR A 47 -26.03 -36.53 -23.97
CA THR A 47 -26.84 -37.26 -24.96
C THR A 47 -26.15 -38.52 -25.49
N LEU A 48 -24.84 -38.67 -25.28
CA LEU A 48 -24.05 -39.82 -25.72
C LEU A 48 -23.81 -40.82 -24.59
N SER A 49 -23.33 -40.37 -23.43
CA SER A 49 -23.17 -41.20 -22.23
C SER A 49 -22.99 -40.37 -20.95
N ALA A 50 -23.59 -40.85 -19.86
CA ALA A 50 -23.44 -40.24 -18.53
C ALA A 50 -21.98 -40.16 -18.03
N PRO A 51 -21.14 -41.22 -18.12
CA PRO A 51 -19.75 -41.13 -17.64
C PRO A 51 -18.91 -40.10 -18.41
N LEU A 52 -19.11 -39.96 -19.73
CA LEU A 52 -18.42 -38.94 -20.52
C LEU A 52 -18.82 -37.52 -20.09
N ALA A 53 -20.11 -37.29 -19.86
CA ALA A 53 -20.62 -36.01 -19.39
C ALA A 53 -19.99 -35.60 -18.04
N MET A 54 -19.89 -36.55 -17.10
CA MET A 54 -19.25 -36.32 -15.79
C MET A 54 -17.77 -35.97 -15.92
N MET A 55 -17.02 -36.67 -16.79
CA MET A 55 -15.61 -36.36 -17.04
C MET A 55 -15.45 -34.94 -17.62
N LEU A 56 -16.24 -34.59 -18.64
CA LEU A 56 -16.17 -33.26 -19.27
C LEU A 56 -16.65 -32.15 -18.34
N ALA A 57 -17.60 -32.43 -17.44
CA ALA A 57 -18.01 -31.47 -16.43
C ALA A 57 -16.84 -31.12 -15.48
N GLY A 58 -16.04 -32.12 -15.06
CA GLY A 58 -14.84 -31.89 -14.26
C GLY A 58 -13.79 -31.04 -15.00
N VAL A 59 -13.53 -31.35 -16.28
CA VAL A 59 -12.59 -30.59 -17.12
C VAL A 59 -13.08 -29.15 -17.33
N ALA A 60 -14.36 -28.96 -17.64
CA ALA A 60 -14.96 -27.64 -17.82
C ALA A 60 -14.90 -26.82 -16.52
N ALA A 61 -15.19 -27.44 -15.38
CA ALA A 61 -15.09 -26.78 -14.08
C ALA A 61 -13.66 -26.32 -13.79
N LEU A 62 -12.65 -27.15 -14.06
CA LEU A 62 -11.24 -26.80 -13.89
C LEU A 62 -10.82 -25.66 -14.83
N ALA A 63 -11.22 -25.72 -16.11
CA ALA A 63 -10.94 -24.67 -17.09
C ALA A 63 -11.57 -23.33 -16.69
N ILE A 64 -12.83 -23.35 -16.22
CA ILE A 64 -13.54 -22.15 -15.74
C ILE A 64 -12.85 -21.61 -14.47
N PHE A 65 -12.42 -22.48 -13.56
CA PHE A 65 -11.68 -22.09 -12.36
C PHE A 65 -10.41 -21.30 -12.70
N PHE A 66 -9.57 -21.83 -13.60
CA PHE A 66 -8.36 -21.12 -14.04
C PHE A 66 -8.67 -19.84 -14.83
N ALA A 67 -9.69 -19.84 -15.68
CA ALA A 67 -10.14 -18.63 -16.39
C ALA A 67 -10.68 -17.55 -15.43
N ALA A 68 -11.12 -17.94 -14.24
CA ALA A 68 -11.60 -17.06 -13.19
C ALA A 68 -10.50 -16.52 -12.25
N LEU A 69 -9.25 -16.97 -12.35
CA LEU A 69 -8.20 -16.45 -11.48
C LEU A 69 -7.88 -14.97 -11.80
N PRO A 70 -7.69 -14.12 -10.78
CA PRO A 70 -7.24 -12.74 -10.99
C PRO A 70 -5.79 -12.72 -11.47
N GLY A 71 -5.47 -11.79 -12.37
CA GLY A 71 -4.08 -11.52 -12.78
C GLY A 71 -3.32 -10.70 -11.74
N SER A 72 -2.00 -10.60 -11.89
CA SER A 72 -1.14 -9.66 -11.16
C SER A 72 -1.00 -8.35 -11.93
N SER A 73 -0.82 -7.23 -11.22
CA SER A 73 -0.46 -5.95 -11.85
C SER A 73 1.04 -5.92 -12.16
N SER A 74 1.43 -5.17 -13.19
CA SER A 74 2.84 -4.93 -13.54
C SER A 74 3.52 -3.94 -12.58
N VAL A 75 2.73 -3.18 -11.83
CA VAL A 75 3.23 -2.19 -10.87
C VAL A 75 3.71 -2.89 -9.61
N ASP A 76 4.95 -2.58 -9.22
CA ASP A 76 5.54 -3.09 -7.98
C ASP A 76 4.69 -2.73 -6.77
N ALA A 77 4.49 -3.70 -5.86
CA ALA A 77 3.63 -3.51 -4.70
C ALA A 77 4.17 -2.46 -3.72
N GLY A 78 5.49 -2.30 -3.62
CA GLY A 78 6.15 -1.26 -2.83
C GLY A 78 5.93 0.12 -3.43
N GLN A 79 6.11 0.24 -4.75
CA GLN A 79 5.82 1.48 -5.48
C GLN A 79 4.36 1.89 -5.32
N LEU A 80 3.42 0.94 -5.48
CA LEU A 80 1.99 1.22 -5.31
C LEU A 80 1.68 1.68 -3.88
N ALA A 81 2.25 1.02 -2.88
CA ALA A 81 2.05 1.41 -1.48
C ALA A 81 2.59 2.81 -1.18
N GLY A 82 3.75 3.19 -1.74
CA GLY A 82 4.29 4.55 -1.60
C GLY A 82 3.32 5.60 -2.15
N VAL A 83 2.91 5.43 -3.41
CA VAL A 83 2.04 6.37 -4.11
C VAL A 83 0.62 6.41 -3.50
N GLU A 84 0.10 5.28 -3.01
CA GLU A 84 -1.16 5.26 -2.24
C GLU A 84 -1.08 6.10 -0.96
N GLY A 85 0.08 6.10 -0.30
CA GLY A 85 0.33 6.91 0.90
C GLY A 85 0.34 8.39 0.59
N GLU A 86 1.08 8.78 -0.45
CA GLU A 86 1.12 10.17 -0.93
C GLU A 86 -0.27 10.66 -1.35
N ALA A 87 -1.01 9.86 -2.12
CA ALA A 87 -2.36 10.21 -2.55
C ALA A 87 -3.32 10.39 -1.37
N ALA A 88 -3.19 9.59 -0.31
CA ALA A 88 -4.00 9.76 0.90
C ALA A 88 -3.67 11.10 1.59
N VAL A 89 -2.39 11.39 1.80
CA VAL A 89 -1.94 12.64 2.41
C VAL A 89 -2.41 13.84 1.59
N LEU A 90 -2.32 13.78 0.26
CA LEU A 90 -2.83 14.83 -0.62
C LEU A 90 -4.32 15.11 -0.38
N GLU A 91 -5.17 14.08 -0.24
CA GLU A 91 -6.59 14.26 0.06
C GLU A 91 -6.85 14.96 1.40
N ARG A 92 -5.95 14.81 2.37
CA ARG A 92 -5.98 15.58 3.62
C ARG A 92 -5.52 17.01 3.42
N LEU A 93 -4.42 17.21 2.69
CA LEU A 93 -3.88 18.55 2.44
C LEU A 93 -4.85 19.42 1.65
N LYS A 94 -5.63 18.86 0.72
CA LYS A 94 -6.70 19.56 -0.01
C LYS A 94 -7.76 20.22 0.88
N GLN A 95 -7.90 19.76 2.13
CA GLN A 95 -8.86 20.30 3.10
C GLN A 95 -8.37 21.58 3.78
N LEU A 96 -7.11 21.97 3.57
CA LEU A 96 -6.59 23.25 4.03
C LEU A 96 -7.38 24.43 3.41
N PRO A 97 -7.38 25.61 4.07
CA PRO A 97 -8.02 26.79 3.50
C PRO A 97 -7.31 27.25 2.21
N ASP A 98 -7.98 28.13 1.46
CA ASP A 98 -7.57 28.58 0.12
C ASP A 98 -6.38 29.54 0.10
N ASP A 99 -5.95 30.01 1.28
CA ASP A 99 -4.69 30.72 1.50
C ASP A 99 -3.46 29.80 1.46
N PHE A 100 -3.66 28.48 1.35
CA PHE A 100 -2.61 27.51 1.11
C PHE A 100 -2.55 27.06 -0.35
N ALA A 101 -1.34 26.93 -0.88
CA ALA A 101 -1.06 26.30 -2.17
C ALA A 101 -0.26 25.00 -1.97
N ILE A 102 -0.61 23.97 -2.73
CA ILE A 102 0.00 22.64 -2.62
C ILE A 102 0.71 22.29 -3.92
N LEU A 103 1.98 21.91 -3.79
CA LEU A 103 2.80 21.34 -4.85
C LEU A 103 3.17 19.92 -4.42
N ASN A 104 3.11 18.95 -5.33
CA ASN A 104 3.59 17.59 -5.07
C ASN A 104 4.68 17.18 -6.06
N ARG A 105 5.50 16.21 -5.67
CA ARG A 105 6.54 15.60 -6.52
C ARG A 105 7.51 16.63 -7.11
N VAL A 106 7.90 17.59 -6.28
CA VAL A 106 8.77 18.70 -6.71
C VAL A 106 10.19 18.19 -6.85
N ARG A 107 10.76 18.35 -8.05
CA ARG A 107 12.15 17.98 -8.34
C ARG A 107 13.05 19.19 -8.16
N LEU A 108 14.08 19.03 -7.34
CA LEU A 108 15.09 20.03 -7.09
C LEU A 108 16.45 19.51 -7.53
N PRO A 109 17.32 20.33 -8.13
CA PRO A 109 18.68 19.92 -8.44
C PRO A 109 19.45 19.61 -7.15
N ASP A 110 20.15 18.47 -7.13
CA ASP A 110 20.97 18.00 -6.03
C ASP A 110 22.21 17.29 -6.59
N GLU A 111 23.31 18.03 -6.73
CA GLU A 111 24.59 17.55 -7.26
C GLU A 111 25.23 16.43 -6.42
N THR A 112 24.75 16.21 -5.18
CA THR A 112 25.23 15.12 -4.32
C THR A 112 24.65 13.76 -4.69
N LEU A 113 23.61 13.72 -5.53
CA LEU A 113 22.95 12.50 -5.98
C LEU A 113 23.37 12.13 -7.41
N THR A 114 23.45 10.84 -7.70
CA THR A 114 23.87 10.32 -9.03
C THR A 114 22.97 10.79 -10.18
N ASN A 115 21.69 10.99 -9.91
CA ASN A 115 20.70 11.48 -10.87
C ASN A 115 20.63 13.02 -10.92
N GLY A 116 21.43 13.73 -10.12
CA GLY A 116 21.47 15.20 -10.08
C GLY A 116 20.20 15.87 -9.54
N GLU A 117 19.22 15.10 -9.04
CA GLU A 117 17.92 15.61 -8.61
C GLU A 117 17.40 14.89 -7.36
N ARG A 118 16.75 15.64 -6.49
CA ARG A 118 15.97 15.17 -5.34
C ARG A 118 14.49 15.47 -5.56
N GLU A 119 13.64 14.47 -5.33
CA GLU A 119 12.18 14.64 -5.32
C GLU A 119 11.71 14.92 -3.87
N LEU A 120 10.85 15.92 -3.70
CA LEU A 120 10.12 16.21 -2.48
C LEU A 120 8.65 15.83 -2.66
N ASP A 121 8.08 15.08 -1.73
CA ASP A 121 6.71 14.58 -1.87
C ASP A 121 5.70 15.73 -1.92
N PHE A 122 5.77 16.67 -0.97
CA PHE A 122 4.94 17.87 -0.97
C PHE A 122 5.69 19.12 -0.50
N ILE A 123 5.37 20.25 -1.14
CA ILE A 123 5.61 21.59 -0.65
C ILE A 123 4.26 22.27 -0.44
N ILE A 124 4.04 22.80 0.76
CA ILE A 124 2.86 23.58 1.11
C ILE A 124 3.32 25.03 1.28
N ALA A 125 2.71 25.96 0.56
CA ALA A 125 2.91 27.39 0.75
C ALA A 125 1.67 27.99 1.41
N GLY A 126 1.85 28.88 2.37
CA GLY A 126 0.74 29.50 3.08
C GLY A 126 1.18 30.72 3.89
N PRO A 127 0.28 31.33 4.68
CA PRO A 127 0.52 32.64 5.28
C PRO A 127 1.71 32.70 6.23
N THR A 128 2.06 31.57 6.84
CA THR A 128 3.13 31.48 7.85
C THR A 128 4.43 30.89 7.30
N GLY A 129 4.52 30.65 5.99
CA GLY A 129 5.75 30.24 5.30
C GLY A 129 5.58 29.05 4.36
N LEU A 130 6.68 28.31 4.20
CA LEU A 130 6.77 27.10 3.39
C LEU A 130 6.98 25.87 4.29
N TRP A 131 6.27 24.79 4.00
CA TRP A 131 6.44 23.49 4.65
C TRP A 131 6.79 22.42 3.63
N VAL A 132 7.75 21.59 4.00
CA VAL A 132 8.07 20.36 3.25
C VAL A 132 7.48 19.19 4.01
N VAL A 133 6.67 18.40 3.32
CA VAL A 133 6.06 17.20 3.88
C VAL A 133 6.56 16.00 3.11
N GLU A 134 7.25 15.11 3.83
CA GLU A 134 7.72 13.81 3.34
C GLU A 134 6.78 12.72 3.86
N VAL A 135 6.41 11.78 3.00
CA VAL A 135 5.43 10.72 3.26
C VAL A 135 6.11 9.37 3.23
N LYS A 136 6.03 8.66 4.37
CA LYS A 136 6.48 7.27 4.46
C LYS A 136 5.31 6.36 4.78
N ASN A 137 4.82 5.65 3.77
CA ASN A 137 3.80 4.63 3.98
C ASN A 137 4.45 3.28 4.31
N THR A 138 4.25 2.80 5.53
CA THR A 138 4.79 1.49 5.96
C THR A 138 3.79 0.80 6.88
N PRO A 139 3.46 -0.48 6.66
CA PRO A 139 2.54 -1.21 7.52
C PRO A 139 3.17 -1.46 8.90
N GLY A 140 2.42 -1.13 9.95
CA GLY A 140 2.78 -1.33 11.35
C GLY A 140 2.59 -0.08 12.19
N HIS A 141 3.04 -0.15 13.44
CA HIS A 141 3.09 0.97 14.37
C HIS A 141 4.51 1.51 14.45
N VAL A 142 4.69 2.75 13.99
CA VAL A 142 5.97 3.45 14.02
C VAL A 142 6.06 4.27 15.30
N GLN A 143 7.13 4.10 16.06
CA GLN A 143 7.46 4.99 17.17
C GLN A 143 8.36 6.11 16.66
N VAL A 144 7.83 7.32 16.60
CA VAL A 144 8.58 8.49 16.14
C VAL A 144 9.66 8.85 17.14
N ARG A 145 10.93 8.87 16.69
CA ARG A 145 12.08 9.25 17.49
C ARG A 145 12.93 10.27 16.73
N PRO A 146 12.61 11.57 16.82
CA PRO A 146 13.13 12.59 15.90
C PRO A 146 14.66 12.69 15.82
N GLY A 147 15.37 12.37 16.91
CA GLY A 147 16.84 12.38 16.98
C GLY A 147 17.51 11.07 16.52
N GLU A 148 16.75 10.01 16.25
CA GLU A 148 17.32 8.72 15.84
C GLU A 148 17.36 8.57 14.31
N LYS A 149 18.39 7.91 13.79
CA LYS A 149 18.54 7.64 12.35
C LYS A 149 17.44 6.71 11.82
N HIS A 150 16.95 5.81 12.67
CA HIS A 150 15.88 4.89 12.33
C HIS A 150 14.82 4.88 13.44
N TRP A 151 13.55 4.81 13.06
CA TRP A 151 12.43 4.77 13.97
C TRP A 151 11.97 3.33 14.19
N PRO A 152 11.75 2.89 15.44
CA PRO A 152 11.22 1.55 15.71
C PRO A 152 9.87 1.33 15.04
N LEU A 153 9.69 0.15 14.45
CA LEU A 153 8.48 -0.27 13.75
C LEU A 153 8.03 -1.61 14.31
N ALA A 154 6.88 -1.63 14.98
CA ALA A 154 6.19 -2.86 15.35
C ALA A 154 5.26 -3.29 14.23
N ARG A 155 5.35 -4.53 13.78
CA ARG A 155 4.32 -5.15 12.94
C ARG A 155 3.62 -6.26 13.70
N ARG A 156 2.35 -6.45 13.40
CA ARG A 156 1.63 -7.64 13.85
C ARG A 156 2.30 -8.84 13.19
N ALA A 157 2.82 -9.75 14.00
CA ALA A 157 3.28 -11.03 13.50
C ALA A 157 2.07 -11.94 13.22
N GLY A 158 2.28 -13.02 12.47
CA GLY A 158 1.23 -13.99 12.12
C GLY A 158 0.50 -14.56 13.34
N CYS A 159 -0.59 -15.30 13.10
CA CYS A 159 -1.52 -15.75 14.14
C CYS A 159 -0.80 -16.35 15.37
N GLY A 160 -0.94 -15.70 16.53
CA GLY A 160 -0.40 -16.17 17.82
C GLY A 160 1.04 -15.76 18.18
N SER A 161 1.77 -15.07 17.31
CA SER A 161 3.19 -14.73 17.55
C SER A 161 3.40 -13.32 18.13
N GLN A 162 4.52 -13.12 18.84
CA GLN A 162 4.91 -11.80 19.37
C GLN A 162 5.10 -10.79 18.23
N PRO A 163 4.84 -9.49 18.46
CA PRO A 163 5.06 -8.45 17.45
C PRO A 163 6.46 -8.55 16.85
N SER A 164 6.56 -8.56 15.51
CA SER A 164 7.85 -8.50 14.85
C SER A 164 8.32 -7.05 14.86
N TRP A 165 9.52 -6.81 15.38
CA TRP A 165 10.12 -5.49 15.44
C TRP A 165 11.08 -5.29 14.27
N ASN A 166 10.99 -4.13 13.63
CA ASN A 166 11.88 -3.66 12.58
C ASN A 166 12.23 -2.20 12.84
N ALA A 167 13.00 -1.58 11.95
CA ALA A 167 13.23 -0.15 11.95
C ALA A 167 12.95 0.45 10.57
N MET A 168 12.46 1.69 10.57
CA MET A 168 12.21 2.47 9.37
C MET A 168 13.19 3.65 9.33
N PRO A 169 13.77 4.02 8.18
CA PRO A 169 14.60 5.23 8.08
C PRO A 169 13.83 6.47 8.54
N ASN A 170 14.50 7.34 9.29
CA ASN A 170 13.93 8.63 9.68
C ASN A 170 13.79 9.52 8.44
N PRO A 171 12.58 10.05 8.12
CA PRO A 171 12.38 10.93 6.96
C PRO A 171 12.83 12.39 7.20
N VAL A 172 13.07 12.79 8.44
CA VAL A 172 13.40 14.18 8.79
C VAL A 172 14.70 14.68 8.14
N PRO A 173 15.81 13.92 8.08
CA PRO A 173 17.00 14.33 7.34
C PRO A 173 16.74 14.59 5.87
N GLN A 174 15.88 13.79 5.23
CA GLN A 174 15.52 13.96 3.82
C GLN A 174 14.76 15.26 3.59
N ALA A 175 13.79 15.57 4.47
CA ALA A 175 13.05 16.84 4.41
C ALA A 175 13.93 18.07 4.72
N ARG A 176 14.94 17.93 5.59
CA ARG A 176 15.87 19.02 5.95
C ARG A 176 16.99 19.26 4.93
N ALA A 177 17.27 18.30 4.07
CA ALA A 177 18.26 18.47 3.00
C ALA A 177 17.86 19.60 2.03
N GLY A 178 16.57 19.88 1.88
CA GLY A 178 16.06 21.11 1.29
C GLY A 178 16.31 22.30 2.23
N ARG A 179 17.37 23.06 1.97
CA ARG A 179 17.78 24.21 2.80
C ARG A 179 16.66 25.26 2.89
N GLY A 180 16.25 25.64 4.11
CA GLY A 180 15.44 26.84 4.39
C GLY A 180 13.99 26.63 4.82
N THR A 181 13.49 25.39 4.87
CA THR A 181 12.05 25.09 5.09
C THR A 181 11.76 24.38 6.42
N ARG A 182 10.60 24.66 7.03
CA ARG A 182 10.10 23.92 8.20
C ARG A 182 9.60 22.54 7.73
N ALA A 183 10.31 21.48 8.09
CA ALA A 183 9.92 20.10 7.76
C ALA A 183 8.85 19.58 8.72
N VAL A 184 7.77 19.00 8.20
CA VAL A 184 6.72 18.32 8.97
C VAL A 184 6.50 16.93 8.38
N ALA A 185 6.65 15.88 9.18
CA ALA A 185 6.32 14.52 8.75
C ALA A 185 4.79 14.32 8.89
N ALA A 186 4.09 14.05 7.79
CA ALA A 186 2.66 13.70 7.83
C ALA A 186 2.49 12.17 7.92
N GLN A 187 1.59 11.72 8.80
CA GLN A 187 1.31 10.29 9.01
C GLN A 187 -0.17 10.03 8.74
N GLU A 188 -0.49 9.18 7.75
CA GLU A 188 -1.84 8.72 7.50
C GLU A 188 -1.99 7.21 7.72
N TRP A 189 -3.05 6.85 8.45
CA TRP A 189 -3.37 5.48 8.84
C TRP A 189 -4.40 4.88 7.89
N ARG A 190 -4.10 3.70 7.33
CA ARG A 190 -5.12 2.81 6.79
C ARG A 190 -4.89 1.41 7.33
N GLN A 191 -5.74 0.96 8.26
CA GLN A 191 -5.84 -0.47 8.57
C GLN A 191 -6.35 -1.14 7.29
N ARG A 192 -5.46 -1.77 6.51
CA ARG A 192 -5.93 -2.67 5.46
C ARG A 192 -6.69 -3.80 6.17
N PRO A 193 -7.99 -4.01 5.89
CA PRO A 193 -8.70 -5.13 6.47
C PRO A 193 -7.95 -6.39 6.04
N GLY A 194 -7.40 -7.10 7.02
CA GLY A 194 -6.74 -8.37 6.77
C GLY A 194 -7.73 -9.27 6.04
N THR A 195 -7.29 -9.84 4.92
CA THR A 195 -7.94 -10.99 4.31
C THR A 195 -8.24 -11.97 5.42
N GLY A 196 -9.54 -12.18 5.68
CA GLY A 196 -10.04 -12.96 6.80
C GLY A 196 -9.59 -14.41 6.69
N HIS A 197 -8.42 -14.72 7.24
CA HIS A 197 -8.12 -16.08 7.67
C HIS A 197 -8.87 -16.29 8.98
N HIS A 198 -10.03 -16.93 8.86
CA HIS A 198 -10.77 -17.48 9.96
C HIS A 198 -9.88 -18.55 10.60
N CYS A 199 -9.25 -18.24 11.74
CA CYS A 199 -8.55 -19.22 12.55
C CYS A 199 -9.50 -19.73 13.63
N PRO A 200 -10.01 -20.97 13.54
CA PRO A 200 -10.71 -21.60 14.65
C PRO A 200 -9.67 -22.00 15.69
N GLY A 201 -9.89 -21.61 16.95
CA GLY A 201 -9.13 -22.12 18.09
C GLY A 201 -8.09 -21.16 18.66
N ALA A 202 -8.53 -20.24 19.51
CA ALA A 202 -7.67 -19.67 20.55
C ALA A 202 -8.50 -19.49 21.84
N SER A 203 -8.92 -20.61 22.41
CA SER A 203 -9.38 -20.64 23.81
C SER A 203 -8.17 -20.65 24.73
N GLY A 204 -8.10 -19.65 25.62
CA GLY A 204 -7.39 -19.78 26.89
C GLY A 204 -5.88 -19.51 26.87
N SER A 205 -5.48 -18.37 27.41
CA SER A 205 -4.84 -18.35 28.74
C SER A 205 -4.41 -16.93 29.13
N ARG A 206 -4.81 -16.56 30.35
CA ARG A 206 -4.34 -15.37 31.07
C ARG A 206 -2.92 -15.66 31.55
N HIS A 207 -1.98 -14.76 31.24
CA HIS A 207 -0.88 -14.30 32.10
C HIS A 207 0.28 -13.80 31.23
N TYR A 208 0.58 -12.50 31.30
CA TYR A 208 1.90 -12.08 31.78
C TYR A 208 1.88 -10.60 32.16
N ARG A 209 2.04 -10.35 33.46
CA ARG A 209 2.35 -9.04 34.07
C ARG A 209 3.85 -8.77 33.91
N ARG A 210 4.17 -7.51 33.63
CA ARG A 210 5.32 -6.73 34.14
C ARG A 210 6.74 -7.31 33.96
N ARG A 211 7.52 -6.67 33.08
CA ARG A 211 8.93 -6.29 33.37
C ARG A 211 9.32 -5.05 32.57
N CYS A 212 8.87 -3.88 33.06
CA CYS A 212 9.61 -2.63 32.90
C CYS A 212 10.45 -2.46 34.17
N GLY A 213 11.75 -2.31 34.05
CA GLY A 213 12.59 -1.98 35.20
C GLY A 213 14.08 -2.18 34.98
N ARG A 214 14.76 -1.05 34.76
CA ARG A 214 16.13 -0.70 35.18
C ARG A 214 17.30 -1.51 34.59
N ASN A 215 18.16 -0.80 33.86
CA ASN A 215 19.46 -0.44 34.42
C ASN A 215 19.97 0.86 33.79
N ALA A 216 19.89 1.92 34.60
CA ALA A 216 20.77 3.09 34.54
C ALA A 216 22.11 2.70 35.18
N GLY A 217 23.19 3.35 34.75
CA GLY A 217 24.57 2.91 34.96
C GLY A 217 25.20 3.15 36.33
N THR A 218 26.44 2.68 36.41
CA THR A 218 27.62 3.03 37.22
C THR A 218 28.75 2.21 36.58
N GLY A 219 29.88 2.70 36.09
CA GLY A 219 30.75 3.72 36.66
C GLY A 219 31.84 3.02 37.48
N ALA A 220 32.94 2.63 36.83
CA ALA A 220 34.31 2.50 37.34
C ALA A 220 35.25 2.28 36.14
#